data_AF-A0A183B7P6-F1
#
_entry.id   AF-A0A183B7P6-F1
#
_cell.length_a   1.000
_cell.length_b   1.000
_cell.length_c   1.000
_cell.angle_alpha   90.00
_cell.angle_beta   90.00
_cell.angle_gamma   90.00
#
_symmetry.space_group_name_H-M   'P 1'
#
loop_
_entity.id
_entity.type
_entity.pdbx_description
1 polymer ?
#
loop_
_entity_poly.entity_id
_entity_poly.type
_entity_poly.pdbx_seq_one_letter_code
_entity_poly.pdbx_strand_id
1 'polypeptide(L)'
;MDTCNLEILNIHSHSRYVDDNLERFEIWCPTCKSLGVEKKTAHFLSAVGKEAYGLNKKWSFPESPIQLQYKELKDLLLKHFQPVNFEAAERAKFYRLARDSNQSVRDFTLQL
;
A
#
# COMPACT_ATOMS: atom_id res chain seq x y z
N MET A 1 27.74 2.99 -3.56
CA MET A 1 26.39 3.06 -2.98
C MET A 1 25.82 1.66 -3.07
N ASP A 2 25.35 1.10 -1.97
CA ASP A 2 24.57 -0.14 -2.02
C ASP A 2 23.26 0.18 -2.76
N THR A 3 23.12 -0.29 -4.00
CA THR A 3 21.96 0.03 -4.82
C THR A 3 20.77 -0.81 -4.37
N CYS A 4 19.67 -0.14 -4.08
CA CYS A 4 18.40 -0.80 -3.80
C CYS A 4 17.85 -1.37 -5.12
N ASN A 5 18.07 -2.66 -5.39
CA ASN A 5 17.54 -3.35 -6.57
C ASN A 5 16.07 -3.74 -6.37
N LEU A 6 15.24 -2.78 -5.97
CA LEU A 6 13.79 -2.95 -5.92
C LEU A 6 13.18 -2.52 -7.25
N GLU A 7 12.19 -3.26 -7.70
CA GLU A 7 11.36 -2.83 -8.81
C GLU A 7 10.59 -1.58 -8.41
N ILE A 8 10.47 -0.65 -9.36
CA ILE A 8 9.70 0.58 -9.18
C ILE A 8 8.26 0.21 -8.81
N LEU A 9 7.71 0.87 -7.80
CA LEU A 9 6.33 0.65 -7.37
C LEU A 9 5.35 1.07 -8.46
N ASN A 10 4.72 0.09 -9.10
CA ASN A 10 3.60 0.31 -10.01
C ASN A 10 2.29 0.49 -9.23
N ILE A 11 1.85 1.74 -9.11
CA ILE A 11 0.62 2.11 -8.39
C ILE A 11 -0.67 1.68 -9.10
N HIS A 12 -0.58 1.28 -10.36
CA HIS A 12 -1.73 0.79 -11.14
C HIS A 12 -1.93 -0.72 -11.03
N SER A 13 -1.06 -1.41 -10.28
CA SER A 13 -1.18 -2.84 -10.02
C SER A 13 -2.25 -3.15 -8.96
N HIS A 14 -2.38 -4.42 -8.60
CA HIS A 14 -3.25 -4.87 -7.53
C HIS A 14 -2.79 -4.32 -6.16
N SER A 15 -3.70 -4.05 -5.22
CA SER A 15 -3.37 -3.45 -3.92
C SER A 15 -2.30 -4.24 -3.15
N ARG A 16 -2.35 -5.57 -3.19
CA ARG A 16 -1.32 -6.45 -2.58
C ARG A 16 0.09 -6.19 -3.12
N TYR A 17 0.23 -5.73 -4.36
CA TYR A 17 1.56 -5.42 -4.92
C TYR A 17 2.26 -4.29 -4.16
N VAL A 18 1.50 -3.35 -3.59
CA VAL A 18 2.04 -2.27 -2.77
C VAL A 18 2.57 -2.83 -1.45
N ASP A 19 1.80 -3.72 -0.81
CA ASP A 19 2.22 -4.40 0.43
C ASP A 19 3.51 -5.20 0.22
N ASP A 20 3.56 -6.03 -0.83
CA ASP A 20 4.72 -6.87 -1.17
C ASP A 20 5.97 -6.01 -1.46
N ASN A 21 5.82 -4.87 -2.15
CA ASN A 21 6.92 -3.97 -2.45
C ASN A 21 7.46 -3.28 -1.18
N LEU A 22 6.56 -2.84 -0.29
CA LEU A 22 6.93 -2.24 0.98
C LEU A 22 7.65 -3.24 1.89
N GLU A 23 7.17 -4.48 1.96
CA GLU A 23 7.83 -5.57 2.69
C GLU A 23 9.24 -5.84 2.14
N ARG A 24 9.40 -5.93 0.81
CA ARG A 24 10.71 -6.08 0.18
C ARG A 24 11.66 -4.93 0.53
N PHE A 25 11.18 -3.69 0.60
CA PHE A 25 11.99 -2.55 1.04
C PHE A 25 12.43 -2.67 2.50
N GLU A 26 11.53 -3.13 3.39
CA GLU A 26 11.86 -3.34 4.79
C GLU A 26 12.85 -4.48 5.01
N ILE A 27 12.78 -5.56 4.23
CA ILE A 27 13.76 -6.66 4.23
C ILE A 27 15.12 -6.17 3.72
N TRP A 28 15.14 -5.31 2.70
CA TRP A 28 16.39 -4.77 2.16
C TRP A 28 17.08 -3.81 3.14
N CYS A 29 16.32 -2.99 3.90
CA CYS A 29 16.88 -1.95 4.76
C CYS A 29 18.00 -2.43 5.71
N PRO A 30 17.83 -3.51 6.50
CA PRO A 30 18.89 -4.04 7.37
C PRO A 30 20.15 -4.53 6.64
N THR A 31 20.04 -4.91 5.36
CA THR A 31 21.21 -5.37 4.57
C THR A 31 22.12 -4.22 4.18
N CYS A 32 21.62 -2.98 4.19
CA CYS A 32 22.35 -1.79 3.80
C CYS A 32 23.08 -1.20 5.02
N LYS A 33 24.38 -1.53 5.15
CA LYS A 33 25.24 -1.09 6.27
C LYS A 33 25.34 0.43 6.41
N SER A 34 25.06 1.18 5.34
CA SER A 34 25.14 2.64 5.30
C SER A 34 23.81 3.35 5.61
N LEU A 35 22.73 2.59 5.83
CA LEU A 35 21.37 3.11 5.98
C LEU A 35 21.10 3.52 7.43
N GLY A 36 21.31 4.79 7.75
CA GLY A 36 20.80 5.40 8.98
C GLY A 36 19.28 5.61 8.91
N VAL A 37 18.63 5.76 10.06
CA VAL A 37 17.17 6.06 10.16
C VAL A 37 16.81 7.28 9.32
N GLU A 38 17.62 8.34 9.39
CA GLU A 38 17.45 9.57 8.59
C GLU A 38 17.56 9.33 7.08
N LYS A 39 18.35 8.34 6.66
CA LYS A 39 18.55 8.02 5.24
C LYS A 39 17.45 7.11 4.70
N LYS A 40 16.71 6.39 5.56
CA LYS A 40 15.66 5.44 5.16
C LYS A 40 14.57 6.15 4.33
N THR A 41 14.12 7.33 4.75
CA THR A 41 13.14 8.14 4.00
C THR A 41 13.66 8.49 2.61
N ALA A 42 14.89 9.01 2.51
CA ALA A 42 15.49 9.39 1.23
C ALA A 42 15.62 8.19 0.28
N HIS A 43 16.10 7.04 0.80
CA HIS A 43 16.18 5.81 0.04
C HIS A 43 14.81 5.33 -0.44
N PHE A 44 13.81 5.37 0.43
CA PHE A 44 12.45 5.01 0.06
C PHE A 44 11.91 5.88 -1.09
N LEU A 45 12.01 7.20 -0.96
CA LEU A 45 11.55 8.14 -1.99
C LEU A 45 12.30 7.97 -3.31
N SER A 46 13.57 7.53 -3.28
CA SER A 46 14.34 7.21 -4.49
C SER A 46 13.94 5.88 -5.14
N ALA A 47 13.54 4.88 -4.34
CA ALA A 47 13.23 3.53 -4.80
C ALA A 47 11.79 3.38 -5.30
N VAL A 48 10.84 4.13 -4.72
CA VAL A 48 9.40 3.99 -5.00
C VAL A 48 9.02 4.42 -6.42
N GLY A 49 9.86 5.20 -7.10
CA GLY A 49 9.65 5.70 -8.45
C GLY A 49 8.69 6.89 -8.57
N LYS A 50 8.54 7.41 -9.79
CA LYS A 50 7.94 8.73 -10.06
C LYS A 50 6.49 8.86 -9.62
N GLU A 51 5.66 7.88 -9.91
CA GLU A 51 4.21 7.97 -9.69
C GLU A 51 3.87 7.90 -8.20
N ALA A 52 4.44 6.92 -7.50
CA ALA A 52 4.29 6.80 -6.06
C ALA A 52 4.93 7.98 -5.30
N TYR A 53 6.06 8.51 -5.78
CA TYR A 53 6.60 9.77 -5.26
C TYR A 53 5.62 10.94 -5.45
N GLY A 54 4.95 11.02 -6.60
CA GLY A 54 3.90 12.01 -6.87
C GLY A 54 2.72 11.92 -5.90
N LEU A 55 2.27 10.70 -5.57
CA LEU A 55 1.24 10.47 -4.55
C LEU A 55 1.71 10.91 -3.16
N ASN A 56 2.90 10.47 -2.75
CA ASN A 56 3.50 10.89 -1.47
C ASN A 56 3.62 12.41 -1.37
N LYS A 57 4.07 13.09 -2.44
CA LYS A 57 4.14 14.55 -2.50
C LYS A 57 2.77 15.22 -2.37
N LYS A 58 1.72 14.64 -2.96
CA LYS A 58 0.37 15.18 -2.88
C LYS A 58 -0.22 15.05 -1.47
N TRP A 59 0.05 13.95 -0.77
CA TRP A 59 -0.53 13.69 0.56
C TRP A 59 0.31 14.15 1.74
N SER A 60 1.61 14.38 1.54
CA SER A 60 2.46 15.02 2.54
C SER A 60 2.22 16.52 2.67
N PHE A 61 1.49 17.15 1.74
CA PHE A 61 1.18 18.57 1.80
C PHE A 61 0.49 18.94 3.13
N PRO A 62 0.94 20.00 3.84
CA PRO A 62 1.84 21.08 3.39
C PRO A 62 3.35 20.80 3.48
N GLU A 63 3.75 19.70 4.12
CA GLU A 63 5.14 19.33 4.32
C GLU A 63 5.75 18.71 3.06
N SER A 64 7.09 18.72 2.98
CA SER A 64 7.81 17.99 1.94
C SER A 64 7.93 16.50 2.33
N PRO A 65 7.80 15.54 1.39
CA PRO A 65 7.96 14.11 1.69
C PRO A 65 9.26 13.77 2.43
N ILE A 66 10.34 14.52 2.17
CA ILE A 66 11.65 14.28 2.80
C ILE A 66 11.67 14.65 4.30
N GLN A 67 10.73 15.49 4.75
CA GLN A 67 10.59 15.88 6.15
C GLN A 67 9.81 14.85 6.97
N LEU A 68 9.03 14.00 6.30
CA LEU A 68 8.29 12.91 6.93
C LEU A 68 9.18 11.70 7.17
N GLN A 69 8.87 10.95 8.21
CA GLN A 69 9.48 9.66 8.45
C GLN A 69 8.96 8.62 7.45
N TYR A 70 9.79 7.63 7.13
CA TYR A 70 9.40 6.50 6.27
C TYR A 70 8.05 5.89 6.68
N LYS A 71 7.82 5.75 7.99
CA LYS A 71 6.58 5.17 8.53
C LYS A 71 5.35 5.97 8.11
N GLU A 72 5.42 7.30 8.18
CA GLU A 72 4.31 8.18 7.81
C GLU A 72 4.02 8.08 6.31
N LEU A 73 5.06 8.06 5.47
CA LEU A 73 4.92 7.88 4.02
C LEU A 73 4.35 6.50 3.66
N LYS A 74 4.79 5.44 4.35
CA LYS A 74 4.26 4.09 4.20
C LYS A 74 2.76 4.07 4.53
N ASP A 75 2.37 4.63 5.67
CA ASP A 75 0.98 4.65 6.12
C ASP A 75 0.08 5.46 5.15
N LEU A 76 0.59 6.57 4.62
CA LEU A 76 -0.10 7.36 3.59
C LEU A 76 -0.36 6.56 2.31
N LEU A 77 0.64 5.80 1.83
CA LEU A 77 0.46 4.90 0.69
C LEU A 77 -0.56 3.81 0.98
N LEU A 78 -0.41 3.09 2.09
CA LEU A 78 -1.31 2.00 2.47
C LEU A 78 -2.77 2.46 2.57
N LYS A 79 -3.02 3.61 3.18
CA LYS A 79 -4.37 4.18 3.30
C LYS A 79 -5.08 4.37 1.96
N HIS A 80 -4.33 4.61 0.88
CA HIS A 80 -4.92 4.77 -0.44
C HIS A 80 -5.26 3.45 -1.12
N PHE A 81 -4.38 2.45 -0.99
CA PHE A 81 -4.54 1.16 -1.64
C PHE A 81 -5.37 0.15 -0.83
N GLN A 82 -5.53 0.42 0.47
CA GLN A 82 -6.43 -0.30 1.36
C GLN A 82 -7.53 0.67 1.83
N PRO A 83 -8.44 1.07 0.92
CA PRO A 83 -9.53 1.96 1.30
C PRO A 83 -10.38 1.27 2.37
N VAL A 84 -10.80 2.04 3.37
CA VAL A 84 -11.80 1.60 4.33
C VAL A 84 -13.02 1.12 3.53
N ASN A 85 -13.51 -0.08 3.84
CA ASN A 85 -14.71 -0.63 3.22
C ASN A 85 -15.80 0.43 3.25
N PHE A 86 -16.27 0.85 2.07
CA PHE A 86 -17.32 1.83 1.99
C PHE A 86 -18.62 1.14 2.42
N GLU A 87 -19.04 1.39 3.66
CA GLU A 87 -20.13 0.66 4.31
C GLU A 87 -21.41 0.62 3.43
N ALA A 88 -21.71 1.72 2.73
CA ALA A 88 -22.85 1.75 1.82
C ALA A 88 -22.69 0.80 0.61
N ALA A 89 -21.47 0.62 0.07
CA ALA A 89 -21.21 -0.37 -0.97
C ALA A 89 -21.32 -1.79 -0.43
N GLU A 90 -20.80 -2.07 0.76
CA GLU A 90 -20.93 -3.40 1.38
C GLU A 90 -22.39 -3.75 1.68
N ARG A 91 -23.17 -2.80 2.23
CA ARG A 91 -24.61 -2.96 2.39
C ARG A 91 -25.31 -3.21 1.06
N ALA A 92 -24.97 -2.45 0.01
CA ALA A 92 -25.55 -2.64 -1.31
C ALA A 92 -25.22 -4.01 -1.92
N LYS A 93 -23.99 -4.52 -1.71
CA LYS A 93 -23.62 -5.89 -2.09
C LYS A 93 -24.45 -6.91 -1.33
N PHE A 94 -24.54 -6.78 -0.01
CA PHE A 94 -25.34 -7.66 0.85
C PHE A 94 -26.82 -7.71 0.42
N TYR A 95 -27.45 -6.56 0.17
CA TYR A 95 -28.84 -6.50 -0.29
C TYR A 95 -29.06 -7.09 -1.69
N ARG A 96 -28.03 -7.12 -2.53
CA ARG A 96 -28.10 -7.72 -3.87
C ARG A 96 -27.84 -9.23 -3.86
N LEU A 97 -27.24 -9.77 -2.79
CA LEU A 97 -27.01 -11.20 -2.69
C LEU A 97 -28.35 -11.93 -2.53
N ALA A 98 -28.68 -12.77 -3.50
CA ALA A 98 -29.80 -13.69 -3.46
C ALA A 98 -29.25 -15.12 -3.54
N ARG A 99 -29.73 -16.00 -2.66
CA ARG A 99 -29.32 -17.41 -2.67
C ARG A 99 -29.92 -18.10 -3.89
N ASP A 100 -29.08 -18.78 -4.67
CA ASP A 100 -29.55 -19.61 -5.77
C ASP A 100 -30.33 -20.82 -5.24
N SER A 101 -31.30 -21.32 -6.02
CA SER A 101 -32.11 -22.49 -5.63
C SER A 101 -31.26 -23.73 -5.33
N ASN A 102 -30.11 -23.84 -5.98
CA ASN A 102 -29.21 -25.00 -5.88
C ASN A 102 -28.05 -24.78 -4.89
N GLN A 103 -27.94 -23.59 -4.29
CA GLN A 103 -26.88 -23.26 -3.35
C GLN A 103 -27.28 -23.63 -1.92
N SER A 104 -26.41 -24.34 -1.21
CA SER A 104 -26.66 -24.69 0.19
C SER A 104 -26.65 -23.43 1.08
N VAL A 105 -27.37 -23.48 2.21
CA VAL A 105 -27.38 -22.37 3.18
C VAL A 105 -25.97 -22.10 3.72
N ARG A 106 -25.16 -23.15 3.92
CA ARG A 106 -23.78 -23.04 4.35
C ARG A 106 -22.96 -22.23 3.35
N ASP A 107 -22.99 -22.61 2.08
CA ASP A 107 -22.17 -21.98 1.04
C ASP A 107 -22.62 -20.54 0.78
N PHE A 108 -23.91 -20.25 0.89
CA PHE A 108 -24.43 -18.88 0.82
C PHE A 108 -23.94 -18.03 2.01
N THR A 109 -23.92 -18.59 3.21
CA THR A 109 -23.44 -17.89 4.41
C THR A 109 -21.95 -17.60 4.35
N LEU A 110 -21.15 -18.44 3.70
CA LEU A 110 -19.71 -18.20 3.49
C LEU A 110 -19.41 -17.05 2.51
N GLN A 111 -20.41 -16.56 1.77
CA GLN A 111 -20.28 -15.41 0.86
C GLN A 111 -20.64 -14.07 1.54
N LEU A 112 -21.18 -14.12 2.76
CA LEU A 112 -21.48 -12.95 3.60
C LEU A 112 -20.24 -12.50 4.36
#